data_AF-A0A967AWC0-F1
#
_entry.id   AF-A0A967AWC0-F1
#
_cell.length_a   1.000
_cell.length_b   1.000
_cell.length_c   1.000
_cell.angle_alpha   90.00
_cell.angle_beta   90.00
_cell.angle_gamma   90.00
#
_symmetry.space_group_name_H-M   'P 1'
#
loop_
_entity.id
_entity.type
_entity.pdbx_description
1 polymer ?
#
loop_
_entity_poly.entity_id
_entity_poly.type
_entity_poly.pdbx_seq_one_letter_code
_entity_poly.pdbx_strand_id
1 'polypeptide(L)'
;NNTVNIPLNVGTLAFDPATRELTYTDEAGAPTVIALPADTVTTLSTVDGITYTYISEDTTSTSFDGTDNQDLGVGIGGVANESVELTISDGSSAVVDIRDADSVLGNEVTDATDATLIRSGAGTSGDPYTLDVAADGITNNELANDAVQLENIADGTATGQVIQWDGTDWTLVDLGSVTVTENDGVIGNEVVGATNGTLTLSGSGSTISPYTLAVSADGITNNELADNAVGLENLADGTTVGQMLQWNGTDWILIEGSVLDTDNQQITAFSLDNTSNELTLTLEDGGTQTVDFSTILAAA
;
A
#
# COMPACT_ATOMS: atom_id res chain seq x y z
N ASN A 1 -58.08 -96.19 -36.37
CA ASN A 1 -58.82 -96.58 -37.59
C ASN A 1 -59.69 -97.79 -37.35
N ASN A 2 -60.82 -97.56 -36.67
CA ASN A 2 -61.95 -98.46 -36.73
C ASN A 2 -63.00 -97.70 -37.55
N THR A 3 -62.85 -97.72 -38.87
CA THR A 3 -63.72 -96.95 -39.76
C THR A 3 -65.06 -97.66 -39.80
N VAL A 4 -65.97 -97.24 -38.93
CA VAL A 4 -67.37 -97.67 -38.99
C VAL A 4 -67.97 -96.92 -40.17
N ASN A 5 -68.08 -97.59 -41.32
CA ASN A 5 -68.93 -97.08 -42.40
C ASN A 5 -70.37 -97.15 -41.89
N ILE A 6 -70.95 -95.99 -41.59
CA ILE A 6 -72.37 -95.88 -41.31
C ILE A 6 -73.04 -95.59 -42.67
N PRO A 7 -73.71 -96.55 -43.31
CA PRO A 7 -74.53 -96.27 -44.49
C PRO A 7 -75.76 -95.50 -44.00
N LEU A 8 -75.78 -94.18 -44.27
CA LEU A 8 -76.74 -93.29 -43.61
C LEU A 8 -78.09 -93.14 -44.31
N ASN A 9 -78.28 -93.68 -45.53
CA ASN A 9 -79.53 -93.58 -46.33
C ASN A 9 -80.35 -92.33 -45.98
N VAL A 10 -79.76 -91.16 -46.25
CA VAL A 10 -80.16 -89.90 -45.62
C VAL A 10 -81.29 -89.23 -46.37
N GLY A 11 -82.35 -88.87 -45.64
CA GLY A 11 -83.33 -87.91 -46.09
C GLY A 11 -82.80 -86.48 -45.96
N THR A 12 -82.26 -86.12 -44.78
CA THR A 12 -81.70 -84.79 -44.51
C THR A 12 -80.51 -84.83 -43.54
N LEU A 13 -79.61 -83.85 -43.65
CA LEU A 13 -78.50 -83.60 -42.73
C LEU A 13 -78.49 -82.12 -42.36
N ALA A 14 -78.46 -81.81 -41.07
CA ALA A 14 -78.45 -80.44 -40.55
C ALA A 14 -77.40 -80.29 -39.46
N PHE A 15 -76.71 -79.15 -39.44
CA PHE A 15 -75.81 -78.76 -38.36
C PHE A 15 -76.40 -77.55 -37.65
N ASP A 16 -76.52 -77.63 -36.32
CA ASP A 16 -76.88 -76.50 -35.48
C ASP A 16 -75.60 -75.90 -34.87
N PRO A 17 -75.15 -74.71 -35.32
CA PRO A 17 -73.95 -74.08 -34.80
C PRO A 17 -74.12 -73.57 -33.35
N ALA A 18 -75.34 -73.34 -32.87
CA ALA A 18 -75.57 -72.86 -31.51
C ALA A 18 -75.37 -73.97 -30.48
N THR A 19 -75.79 -75.19 -30.81
CA THR A 19 -75.65 -76.38 -29.96
C THR A 19 -74.45 -77.25 -30.33
N ARG A 20 -73.79 -76.97 -31.48
CA ARG A 20 -72.71 -77.77 -32.09
C ARG A 20 -73.13 -79.22 -32.34
N GLU A 21 -74.40 -79.43 -32.66
CA GLU A 21 -74.96 -80.75 -32.94
C GLU A 21 -75.12 -80.97 -34.43
N LEU A 22 -74.62 -82.11 -34.92
CA LEU A 22 -74.92 -82.62 -36.25
C LEU A 22 -76.09 -83.60 -36.16
N THR A 23 -77.23 -83.24 -36.73
CA THR A 23 -78.42 -84.09 -36.78
C THR A 23 -78.61 -84.64 -38.18
N TYR A 24 -78.65 -85.96 -38.32
CA TYR A 24 -79.08 -86.60 -39.57
C TYR A 24 -80.43 -87.30 -39.37
N THR A 25 -81.28 -87.26 -40.38
CA THR A 25 -82.59 -87.94 -40.39
C THR A 25 -82.61 -88.95 -41.50
N ASP A 26 -82.90 -90.21 -41.17
CA ASP A 26 -82.96 -91.29 -42.16
C ASP A 26 -84.18 -91.17 -43.10
N GLU A 27 -84.20 -91.96 -44.17
CA GLU A 27 -85.31 -92.01 -45.14
C GLU A 27 -86.69 -92.37 -44.53
N ALA A 28 -86.71 -92.98 -43.34
CA ALA A 28 -87.94 -93.28 -42.61
C ALA A 28 -88.37 -92.13 -41.67
N GLY A 29 -87.57 -91.06 -41.57
CA GLY A 29 -87.84 -89.87 -40.78
C GLY A 29 -87.29 -89.89 -39.36
N ALA A 30 -86.43 -90.84 -38.98
CA ALA A 30 -85.86 -90.93 -37.63
C ALA A 30 -84.54 -90.13 -37.50
N PRO A 31 -84.45 -89.15 -36.57
CA PRO A 31 -83.24 -88.35 -36.38
C PRO A 31 -82.22 -89.02 -35.45
N THR A 32 -80.94 -88.81 -35.72
CA THR A 32 -79.80 -89.12 -34.86
C THR A 32 -78.93 -87.89 -34.69
N VAL A 33 -78.58 -87.58 -33.44
CA VAL A 33 -77.86 -86.36 -33.06
C VAL A 33 -76.45 -86.72 -32.59
N ILE A 34 -75.44 -86.05 -33.14
CA ILE A 34 -74.02 -86.17 -32.76
C ILE A 34 -73.56 -84.81 -32.23
N ALA A 35 -73.28 -84.73 -30.93
CA ALA A 35 -72.71 -83.52 -30.32
C ALA A 35 -71.20 -83.46 -30.57
N LEU A 36 -70.72 -82.33 -31.10
CA LEU A 36 -69.29 -82.06 -31.27
C LEU A 36 -68.70 -81.48 -29.98
N PRO A 37 -67.44 -81.80 -29.61
CA PRO A 37 -66.82 -81.26 -28.40
C PRO A 37 -66.72 -79.73 -28.43
N ALA A 38 -66.75 -79.09 -27.26
CA ALA A 38 -66.56 -77.65 -27.10
C ALA A 38 -65.07 -77.27 -27.14
N ASP A 39 -64.76 -76.09 -27.68
CA ASP A 39 -63.38 -75.59 -27.72
C ASP A 39 -63.04 -74.94 -26.36
N THR A 40 -61.92 -75.36 -25.75
CA THR A 40 -61.42 -74.74 -24.51
C THR A 40 -59.94 -74.40 -24.65
N VAL A 41 -59.61 -73.12 -24.48
CA VAL A 41 -58.23 -72.62 -24.37
C VAL A 41 -57.61 -73.25 -23.11
N THR A 42 -56.64 -74.14 -23.29
CA THR A 42 -56.20 -75.03 -22.21
C THR A 42 -54.86 -74.63 -21.58
N THR A 43 -54.06 -73.75 -22.19
CA THR A 43 -52.80 -73.27 -21.60
C THR A 43 -52.41 -71.85 -22.07
N LEU A 44 -52.25 -70.91 -21.13
CA LEU A 44 -51.41 -69.73 -21.33
C LEU A 44 -50.02 -70.08 -20.81
N SER A 45 -48.97 -69.90 -21.62
CA SER A 45 -47.59 -70.16 -21.22
C SER A 45 -46.74 -68.89 -21.34
N THR A 46 -45.77 -68.74 -20.44
CA THR A 46 -44.76 -67.67 -20.49
C THR A 46 -43.38 -68.30 -20.73
N VAL A 47 -42.59 -67.73 -21.63
CA VAL A 47 -41.22 -68.22 -21.93
C VAL A 47 -40.16 -67.43 -21.17
N ASP A 48 -40.43 -66.16 -20.86
CA ASP A 48 -39.51 -65.18 -20.28
C ASP A 48 -40.04 -64.52 -18.99
N GLY A 49 -41.23 -64.90 -18.53
CA GLY A 49 -41.86 -64.37 -17.32
C GLY A 49 -42.56 -63.01 -17.49
N ILE A 50 -42.56 -62.43 -18.70
CA ILE A 50 -43.23 -61.15 -19.02
C ILE A 50 -44.25 -61.36 -20.14
N THR A 51 -43.88 -62.12 -21.19
CA THR A 51 -44.71 -62.37 -22.37
C THR A 51 -45.61 -63.59 -22.21
N TYR A 52 -46.92 -63.37 -22.28
CA TYR A 52 -47.94 -64.42 -22.38
C TYR A 52 -48.24 -64.71 -23.84
N THR A 53 -48.08 -65.97 -24.25
CA THR A 53 -48.37 -66.40 -25.63
C THR A 53 -49.48 -67.44 -25.65
N TYR A 54 -50.47 -67.20 -26.51
CA TYR A 54 -51.55 -68.11 -26.86
C TYR A 54 -51.37 -68.58 -28.30
N ILE A 55 -51.53 -69.89 -28.55
CA ILE A 55 -51.53 -70.48 -29.89
C ILE A 55 -52.94 -71.02 -30.15
N SER A 56 -53.60 -70.54 -31.21
CA SER A 56 -54.89 -71.05 -31.65
C SER A 56 -54.76 -72.38 -32.40
N GLU A 57 -55.90 -73.05 -32.59
CA GLU A 57 -56.02 -74.35 -33.27
C GLU A 57 -55.58 -74.36 -34.74
N ASP A 58 -55.55 -73.20 -35.38
CA ASP A 58 -54.99 -72.99 -36.71
C ASP A 58 -53.47 -72.74 -36.70
N THR A 59 -52.83 -72.91 -35.54
CA THR A 59 -51.40 -72.67 -35.25
C THR A 59 -50.96 -71.21 -35.21
N THR A 60 -51.90 -70.26 -35.27
CA THR A 60 -51.58 -68.84 -35.15
C THR A 60 -51.20 -68.49 -33.71
N SER A 61 -50.04 -67.86 -33.53
CA SER A 61 -49.52 -67.45 -32.22
C SER A 61 -49.77 -65.97 -31.97
N THR A 62 -50.37 -65.63 -30.84
CA THR A 62 -50.58 -64.25 -30.38
C THR A 62 -49.89 -64.07 -29.04
N SER A 63 -49.01 -63.09 -28.93
CA SER A 63 -48.25 -62.78 -27.72
C SER A 63 -48.61 -61.40 -27.16
N PHE A 64 -48.66 -61.29 -25.84
CA PHE A 64 -48.86 -60.04 -25.11
C PHE A 64 -47.96 -60.04 -23.87
N ASP A 65 -47.11 -59.03 -23.73
CA ASP A 65 -46.16 -58.91 -22.62
C ASP A 65 -46.62 -57.96 -21.51
N GLY A 66 -47.71 -57.24 -21.74
CA GLY A 66 -48.29 -56.34 -20.74
C GLY A 66 -47.38 -55.21 -20.30
N THR A 67 -46.22 -55.03 -20.94
CA THR A 67 -45.28 -53.95 -20.66
C THR A 67 -45.20 -53.02 -21.86
N ASP A 68 -45.49 -51.75 -21.63
CA ASP A 68 -45.35 -50.71 -22.66
C ASP A 68 -43.85 -50.51 -22.99
N ASN A 69 -43.41 -50.86 -24.21
CA ASN A 69 -42.00 -50.76 -24.62
C ASN A 69 -41.69 -49.36 -25.15
N GLN A 70 -41.65 -48.39 -24.23
CA GLN A 70 -41.41 -46.99 -24.51
C GLN A 70 -39.98 -46.59 -24.12
N ASP A 71 -39.16 -46.23 -25.11
CA ASP A 71 -37.81 -45.70 -24.91
C ASP A 71 -37.81 -44.17 -24.80
N LEU A 72 -36.91 -43.61 -23.99
CA LEU A 72 -36.70 -42.16 -23.85
C LEU A 72 -35.58 -41.65 -24.76
N GLY A 73 -35.82 -40.53 -25.44
CA GLY A 73 -34.85 -39.84 -26.30
C GLY A 73 -34.79 -38.33 -26.06
N VAL A 74 -33.81 -37.67 -26.68
CA VAL A 74 -33.70 -36.21 -26.71
C VAL A 74 -34.06 -35.72 -28.12
N GLY A 75 -35.08 -34.88 -28.20
CA GLY A 75 -35.56 -34.26 -29.43
C GLY A 75 -34.78 -33.00 -29.81
N ILE A 76 -35.12 -32.44 -30.98
CA ILE A 76 -34.50 -31.23 -31.51
C ILE A 76 -35.36 -29.97 -31.29
N GLY A 77 -36.51 -30.10 -30.62
CA GLY A 77 -37.44 -29.00 -30.34
C GLY A 77 -37.04 -28.10 -29.16
N GLY A 78 -35.92 -28.37 -28.48
CA GLY A 78 -35.41 -27.52 -27.39
C GLY A 78 -34.72 -26.25 -27.89
N VAL A 79 -34.71 -25.20 -27.06
CA VAL A 79 -33.99 -23.94 -27.31
C VAL A 79 -32.71 -23.93 -26.46
N ALA A 80 -31.57 -23.58 -27.06
CA ALA A 80 -30.28 -23.62 -26.37
C ALA A 80 -30.26 -22.73 -25.13
N ASN A 81 -29.77 -23.26 -24.00
CA ASN A 81 -29.79 -22.65 -22.67
C ASN A 81 -31.19 -22.33 -22.12
N GLU A 82 -32.25 -22.83 -22.76
CA GLU A 82 -33.61 -22.56 -22.33
C GLU A 82 -34.44 -23.83 -22.11
N SER A 83 -34.44 -24.78 -23.06
CA SER A 83 -35.27 -25.97 -22.94
C SER A 83 -34.66 -27.18 -23.63
N VAL A 84 -35.11 -28.36 -23.21
CA VAL A 84 -34.78 -29.65 -23.83
C VAL A 84 -36.08 -30.39 -24.11
N GLU A 85 -36.24 -30.92 -25.32
CA GLU A 85 -37.35 -31.80 -25.64
C GLU A 85 -37.00 -33.26 -25.28
N LEU A 86 -37.83 -33.90 -24.46
CA LEU A 86 -37.79 -35.33 -24.20
C LEU A 86 -38.83 -36.03 -25.07
N THR A 87 -38.40 -37.03 -25.82
CA THR A 87 -39.28 -37.84 -26.67
C THR A 87 -39.48 -39.22 -26.07
N ILE A 88 -40.66 -39.81 -26.30
CA ILE A 88 -40.99 -41.18 -25.94
C ILE A 88 -41.36 -41.91 -27.23
N SER A 89 -40.75 -43.07 -27.50
CA SER A 89 -41.09 -43.89 -28.67
C SER A 89 -42.58 -44.24 -28.67
N ASP A 90 -43.27 -43.96 -29.79
CA ASP A 90 -44.72 -44.12 -29.96
C ASP A 90 -45.59 -43.36 -28.92
N GLY A 91 -44.98 -42.46 -28.15
CA GLY A 91 -45.62 -41.58 -27.17
C GLY A 91 -45.59 -40.12 -27.58
N SER A 92 -46.20 -39.26 -26.77
CA SER A 92 -46.10 -37.81 -26.95
C SER A 92 -44.78 -37.29 -26.38
N SER A 93 -44.14 -36.33 -27.06
CA SER A 93 -42.98 -35.64 -26.52
C SER A 93 -43.39 -34.58 -25.50
N ALA A 94 -42.44 -34.22 -24.64
CA ALA A 94 -42.58 -33.15 -23.66
C ALA A 94 -41.36 -32.22 -23.73
N VAL A 95 -41.59 -30.91 -23.77
CA VAL A 95 -40.52 -29.93 -23.64
C VAL A 95 -40.34 -29.59 -22.18
N VAL A 96 -39.14 -29.81 -21.68
CA VAL A 96 -38.72 -29.49 -20.32
C VAL A 96 -37.96 -28.17 -20.36
N ASP A 97 -38.45 -27.18 -19.63
CA ASP A 97 -37.72 -25.94 -19.40
C ASP A 97 -36.51 -26.23 -18.49
N ILE A 98 -35.33 -25.79 -18.93
CA ILE A 98 -34.06 -25.97 -18.20
C ILE A 98 -33.51 -24.64 -17.68
N ARG A 99 -34.22 -23.54 -17.88
CA ARG A 99 -33.86 -22.26 -17.25
C ARG A 99 -34.00 -22.41 -15.76
N ASP A 100 -33.30 -21.55 -15.02
CA ASP A 100 -33.78 -21.27 -13.68
C ASP A 100 -35.23 -20.77 -13.76
N ALA A 101 -35.91 -20.74 -12.63
CA ALA A 101 -37.36 -20.62 -12.61
C ALA A 101 -37.93 -19.34 -13.28
N ASP A 102 -37.10 -18.34 -13.63
CA ASP A 102 -37.57 -17.06 -14.21
C ASP A 102 -36.72 -16.44 -15.34
N SER A 103 -35.58 -17.02 -15.75
CA SER A 103 -34.79 -16.60 -16.94
C SER A 103 -34.21 -15.18 -16.93
N VAL A 104 -34.14 -14.53 -15.75
CA VAL A 104 -33.65 -13.15 -15.63
C VAL A 104 -32.16 -13.12 -15.28
N LEU A 105 -31.31 -12.62 -16.18
CA LEU A 105 -29.88 -12.46 -15.89
C LEU A 105 -29.64 -11.47 -14.73
N GLY A 106 -28.83 -11.89 -13.75
CA GLY A 106 -28.41 -11.04 -12.63
C GLY A 106 -29.31 -11.10 -11.41
N ASN A 107 -30.23 -12.07 -11.33
CA ASN A 107 -31.01 -12.35 -10.12
C ASN A 107 -30.51 -13.59 -9.35
N GLU A 108 -29.42 -14.22 -9.79
CA GLU A 108 -28.97 -15.53 -9.32
C GLU A 108 -28.31 -15.46 -7.93
N VAL A 109 -27.79 -14.29 -7.56
CA VAL A 109 -27.36 -14.00 -6.19
C VAL A 109 -28.58 -13.58 -5.39
N THR A 110 -29.23 -14.59 -4.82
CA THR A 110 -30.48 -14.41 -4.09
C THR A 110 -30.27 -13.85 -2.70
N ASP A 111 -29.09 -14.04 -2.06
CA ASP A 111 -28.75 -13.51 -0.74
C ASP A 111 -27.23 -13.37 -0.52
N ALA A 112 -26.83 -12.47 0.37
CA ALA A 112 -25.46 -12.39 0.88
C ALA A 112 -25.24 -13.45 1.98
N THR A 113 -24.00 -13.91 2.14
CA THR A 113 -23.66 -14.95 3.13
C THR A 113 -23.80 -14.44 4.57
N ASP A 114 -23.49 -13.18 4.78
CA ASP A 114 -23.64 -12.47 6.04
C ASP A 114 -24.12 -11.03 5.78
N ALA A 115 -24.18 -10.23 6.84
CA ALA A 115 -24.71 -8.87 6.79
C ALA A 115 -23.71 -7.81 6.29
N THR A 116 -22.46 -8.14 5.97
CA THR A 116 -21.51 -7.19 5.35
C THR A 116 -21.96 -6.84 3.93
N LEU A 117 -22.39 -7.87 3.21
CA LEU A 117 -23.15 -7.87 1.96
C LEU A 117 -24.59 -7.34 2.09
N ILE A 118 -25.00 -6.20 1.50
CA ILE A 118 -26.42 -5.93 1.25
C ILE A 118 -26.76 -6.04 -0.22
N ARG A 119 -27.93 -6.61 -0.50
CA ARG A 119 -28.48 -6.71 -1.84
C ARG A 119 -29.42 -5.53 -2.12
N SER A 120 -29.30 -4.95 -3.30
CA SER A 120 -30.21 -3.93 -3.83
C SER A 120 -30.73 -4.35 -5.22
N GLY A 121 -31.77 -3.67 -5.72
CA GLY A 121 -32.44 -3.99 -6.98
C GLY A 121 -33.59 -4.98 -6.83
N ALA A 122 -34.45 -5.06 -7.85
CA ALA A 122 -35.67 -5.88 -7.86
C ALA A 122 -35.52 -7.27 -8.48
N GLY A 123 -34.33 -7.63 -8.98
CA GLY A 123 -34.07 -8.92 -9.62
C GLY A 123 -34.77 -9.07 -10.96
N THR A 124 -34.97 -7.96 -11.67
CA THR A 124 -35.57 -7.93 -13.01
C THR A 124 -34.52 -7.59 -14.06
N SER A 125 -34.78 -7.89 -15.34
CA SER A 125 -33.82 -7.56 -16.41
C SER A 125 -33.49 -6.06 -16.52
N GLY A 126 -34.36 -5.17 -16.00
CA GLY A 126 -34.12 -3.73 -15.97
C GLY A 126 -33.59 -3.19 -14.63
N ASP A 127 -33.63 -4.00 -13.58
CA ASP A 127 -33.17 -3.68 -12.22
C ASP A 127 -32.61 -4.97 -11.57
N PRO A 128 -31.44 -5.44 -12.01
CA PRO A 128 -30.84 -6.68 -11.53
C PRO A 128 -30.39 -6.54 -10.07
N TYR A 129 -30.17 -7.66 -9.39
CA TYR A 129 -29.62 -7.61 -8.05
C TYR A 129 -28.16 -7.13 -8.06
N THR A 130 -27.83 -6.18 -7.19
CA THR A 130 -26.45 -5.73 -6.93
C THR A 130 -26.10 -5.98 -5.47
N LEU A 131 -24.80 -6.18 -5.19
CA LEU A 131 -24.27 -6.23 -3.83
C LEU A 131 -23.43 -4.99 -3.57
N ASP A 132 -23.63 -4.37 -2.42
CA ASP A 132 -22.77 -3.31 -1.88
C ASP A 132 -22.50 -3.60 -0.42
N VAL A 133 -21.42 -3.04 0.12
CA VAL A 133 -21.17 -3.07 1.55
C VAL A 133 -22.32 -2.35 2.24
N ALA A 134 -22.91 -3.00 3.24
CA ALA A 134 -23.92 -2.38 4.09
C ALA A 134 -23.39 -1.05 4.63
N ALA A 135 -24.29 -0.11 4.96
CA ALA A 135 -23.90 0.96 5.85
C ALA A 135 -23.27 0.32 7.11
N ASP A 136 -22.04 0.72 7.44
CA ASP A 136 -21.25 0.13 8.53
C ASP A 136 -20.90 -1.37 8.35
N GLY A 137 -20.92 -1.88 7.11
CA GLY A 137 -20.74 -3.31 6.82
C GLY A 137 -19.30 -3.82 6.94
N ILE A 138 -18.29 -2.94 6.92
CA ILE A 138 -16.91 -3.31 7.28
C ILE A 138 -16.79 -3.23 8.80
N THR A 139 -17.08 -4.34 9.46
CA THR A 139 -16.96 -4.50 10.91
C THR A 139 -15.61 -5.15 11.26
N ASN A 140 -15.36 -5.37 12.56
CA ASN A 140 -14.12 -6.00 13.03
C ASN A 140 -14.00 -7.48 12.65
N ASN A 141 -15.11 -8.17 12.37
CA ASN A 141 -15.04 -9.54 11.85
C ASN A 141 -14.44 -9.57 10.43
N GLU A 142 -14.47 -8.43 9.72
CA GLU A 142 -13.95 -8.28 8.36
C GLU A 142 -12.53 -7.67 8.31
N LEU A 143 -12.02 -7.06 9.39
CA LEU A 143 -10.66 -6.50 9.49
C LEU A 143 -9.75 -7.37 10.38
N ALA A 144 -8.80 -8.08 9.79
CA ALA A 144 -7.84 -8.90 10.54
C ALA A 144 -6.79 -8.07 11.32
N ASN A 145 -6.06 -8.70 12.26
CA ASN A 145 -4.90 -8.07 12.89
C ASN A 145 -3.87 -7.66 11.82
N ASP A 146 -3.31 -6.45 11.93
CA ASP A 146 -2.41 -5.82 10.94
C ASP A 146 -3.02 -5.66 9.53
N ALA A 147 -4.34 -5.87 9.38
CA ALA A 147 -5.04 -5.47 8.16
C ALA A 147 -5.15 -3.95 8.04
N VAL A 148 -5.14 -3.29 9.21
CA VAL A 148 -5.13 -1.85 9.39
C VAL A 148 -3.89 -1.50 10.22
N GLN A 149 -2.73 -1.54 9.59
CA GLN A 149 -1.50 -1.01 10.15
C GLN A 149 -1.54 0.53 10.05
N LEU A 150 -0.52 1.22 10.54
CA LEU A 150 -0.57 2.68 10.51
C LEU A 150 -0.70 3.25 9.08
N GLU A 151 -0.29 2.51 8.04
CA GLU A 151 -0.58 2.85 6.62
C GLU A 151 -2.08 2.95 6.29
N ASN A 152 -2.95 2.47 7.18
CA ASN A 152 -4.37 2.44 6.94
C ASN A 152 -5.12 3.56 7.67
N ILE A 153 -4.55 4.19 8.71
CA ILE A 153 -5.33 5.10 9.56
C ILE A 153 -4.62 6.24 10.29
N ALA A 154 -3.52 6.03 11.01
CA ALA A 154 -3.48 6.60 12.37
C ALA A 154 -3.69 8.14 12.46
N ASP A 155 -4.68 8.56 13.26
CA ASP A 155 -4.82 9.96 13.66
C ASP A 155 -3.80 10.31 14.76
N GLY A 156 -3.30 11.55 14.78
CA GLY A 156 -2.30 12.00 15.77
C GLY A 156 -2.80 12.00 17.22
N THR A 157 -1.99 11.57 18.20
CA THR A 157 -2.38 11.43 19.63
C THR A 157 -2.21 12.69 20.51
N ALA A 158 -1.73 13.80 19.96
CA ALA A 158 -1.66 15.09 20.62
C ALA A 158 -1.65 16.18 19.56
N THR A 159 -2.03 17.39 19.96
CA THR A 159 -2.00 18.52 19.03
C THR A 159 -0.59 18.72 18.51
N GLY A 160 -0.44 18.67 17.20
CA GLY A 160 0.85 18.75 16.54
C GLY A 160 1.57 17.42 16.46
N GLN A 161 1.09 16.33 17.05
CA GLN A 161 1.72 15.02 16.85
C GLN A 161 1.66 14.58 15.40
N VAL A 162 2.71 13.88 15.03
CA VAL A 162 2.87 13.27 13.73
C VAL A 162 3.06 11.79 13.91
N ILE A 163 2.67 11.07 12.88
CA ILE A 163 3.07 9.69 12.69
C ILE A 163 4.56 9.67 12.33
N GLN A 164 5.38 8.91 13.05
CA GLN A 164 6.78 8.65 12.74
C GLN A 164 7.10 7.16 12.80
N TRP A 165 7.81 6.67 11.80
CA TRP A 165 8.41 5.34 11.83
C TRP A 165 9.60 5.30 12.79
N ASP A 166 9.61 4.35 13.73
CA ASP A 166 10.67 4.21 14.74
C ASP A 166 11.82 3.24 14.33
N GLY A 167 11.70 2.63 13.15
CA GLY A 167 12.63 1.62 12.65
C GLY A 167 12.05 0.21 12.56
N THR A 168 10.99 -0.10 13.32
CA THR A 168 10.33 -1.42 13.40
C THR A 168 8.82 -1.32 13.33
N ASP A 169 8.26 -0.25 13.88
CA ASP A 169 6.84 0.03 13.90
C ASP A 169 6.58 1.48 13.48
N TRP A 170 5.38 1.68 12.91
CA TRP A 170 4.87 3.01 12.72
C TRP A 170 4.33 3.51 14.06
N THR A 171 4.81 4.66 14.51
CA THR A 171 4.54 5.19 15.85
C THR A 171 3.98 6.60 15.77
N LEU A 172 3.43 7.10 16.87
CA LEU A 172 3.03 8.50 17.00
C LEU A 172 4.05 9.22 17.87
N VAL A 173 4.53 10.36 17.40
CA VAL A 173 5.54 11.16 18.08
C VAL A 173 5.13 12.61 18.18
N ASP A 174 5.58 13.25 19.26
CA ASP A 174 5.45 14.70 19.41
C ASP A 174 6.28 15.41 18.35
N LEU A 175 5.68 16.35 17.63
CA LEU A 175 6.40 17.10 16.59
C LEU A 175 7.54 17.93 17.16
N GLY A 176 7.46 18.36 18.43
CA GLY A 176 8.58 18.98 19.14
C GLY A 176 9.67 17.99 19.57
N SER A 177 9.35 16.69 19.68
CA SER A 177 10.33 15.62 19.96
C SER A 177 11.02 15.09 18.71
N VAL A 178 10.52 15.45 17.53
CA VAL A 178 11.22 15.23 16.27
C VAL A 178 12.44 16.16 16.30
N THR A 179 13.59 15.61 16.69
CA THR A 179 14.85 16.35 16.71
C THR A 179 15.27 16.67 15.27
N VAL A 180 14.71 17.72 14.71
CA VAL A 180 15.45 18.59 13.80
C VAL A 180 16.53 19.25 14.67
N THR A 181 17.76 19.38 14.16
CA THR A 181 18.87 20.01 14.90
C THR A 181 18.53 21.44 15.37
N GLU A 182 17.43 22.00 14.87
CA GLU A 182 16.72 23.18 15.37
C GLU A 182 15.54 22.69 16.25
N ASN A 183 15.66 22.80 17.59
CA ASN A 183 14.67 22.29 18.55
C ASN A 183 13.31 23.03 18.49
N ASP A 184 13.27 24.14 17.77
CA ASP A 184 12.06 24.84 17.35
C ASP A 184 12.35 25.57 16.01
N GLY A 185 11.33 26.18 15.41
CA GLY A 185 11.50 26.97 14.18
C GLY A 185 12.09 28.37 14.41
N VAL A 186 12.72 28.63 15.56
CA VAL A 186 13.16 29.96 15.97
C VAL A 186 14.66 30.13 15.75
N ILE A 187 15.02 30.73 14.62
CA ILE A 187 16.42 31.04 14.27
C ILE A 187 17.09 31.81 15.41
N GLY A 188 18.18 31.27 15.97
CA GLY A 188 19.06 31.95 16.92
C GLY A 188 18.79 31.65 18.39
N ASN A 189 18.03 30.62 18.74
CA ASN A 189 17.93 30.14 20.13
C ASN A 189 18.99 29.07 20.48
N GLU A 190 19.78 28.62 19.50
CA GLU A 190 20.70 27.49 19.62
C GLU A 190 22.02 27.88 20.32
N VAL A 191 22.37 29.17 20.26
CA VAL A 191 23.51 29.73 20.99
C VAL A 191 23.08 30.00 22.42
N VAL A 192 23.26 29.01 23.30
CA VAL A 192 22.83 29.08 24.71
C VAL A 192 23.85 29.70 25.67
N GLY A 193 25.00 30.13 25.17
CA GLY A 193 26.03 30.77 25.97
C GLY A 193 27.37 30.91 25.27
N ALA A 194 28.24 31.70 25.89
CA ALA A 194 29.63 31.81 25.47
C ALA A 194 30.52 30.86 26.28
N THR A 195 31.48 30.23 25.62
CA THR A 195 32.57 29.53 26.31
C THR A 195 33.62 30.52 26.82
N ASN A 196 33.81 31.64 26.12
CA ASN A 196 34.70 32.72 26.55
C ASN A 196 33.92 33.71 27.43
N GLY A 197 34.41 33.97 28.65
CA GLY A 197 33.80 34.90 29.60
C GLY A 197 33.77 36.35 29.12
N THR A 198 34.48 36.67 28.04
CA THR A 198 34.46 38.00 27.43
C THR A 198 33.32 38.20 26.44
N LEU A 199 32.54 37.19 26.12
CA LEU A 199 31.33 37.35 25.32
C LEU A 199 30.10 37.36 26.24
N THR A 200 29.26 38.38 26.09
CA THR A 200 27.94 38.46 26.72
C THR A 200 26.89 37.88 25.77
N LEU A 201 26.07 36.97 26.28
CA LEU A 201 24.85 36.52 25.63
C LEU A 201 23.73 37.56 25.82
N SER A 202 23.10 37.98 24.73
CA SER A 202 21.97 38.91 24.73
C SER A 202 20.79 38.33 23.94
N GLY A 203 19.57 38.78 24.25
CA GLY A 203 18.33 38.28 23.64
C GLY A 203 17.60 37.29 24.55
N SER A 204 16.38 36.91 24.16
CA SER A 204 15.53 35.97 24.92
C SER A 204 15.39 34.59 24.28
N GLY A 205 16.08 34.35 23.15
CA GLY A 205 15.94 33.12 22.37
C GLY A 205 14.57 32.97 21.70
N SER A 206 13.88 34.09 21.43
CA SER A 206 12.57 34.11 20.77
C SER A 206 12.68 34.60 19.33
N THR A 207 11.63 34.37 18.52
CA THR A 207 11.59 34.82 17.11
C THR A 207 11.79 36.32 16.93
N ILE A 208 11.38 37.10 17.93
CA ILE A 208 11.49 38.57 17.93
C ILE A 208 12.81 39.02 18.58
N SER A 209 13.42 38.19 19.42
CA SER A 209 14.67 38.49 20.13
C SER A 209 15.55 37.24 20.24
N PRO A 210 16.24 36.87 19.15
CA PRO A 210 17.12 35.71 19.14
C PRO A 210 18.33 35.93 20.04
N TYR A 211 18.99 34.85 20.45
CA TYR A 211 20.27 34.95 21.15
C TYR A 211 21.36 35.46 20.21
N THR A 212 22.15 36.40 20.72
CA THR A 212 23.32 36.95 20.05
C THR A 212 24.49 37.00 21.04
N LEU A 213 25.70 36.82 20.55
CA LEU A 213 26.92 37.01 21.33
C LEU A 213 27.57 38.33 20.91
N ALA A 214 27.89 39.15 21.91
CA ALA A 214 28.68 40.36 21.72
C ALA A 214 29.87 40.32 22.67
N VAL A 215 30.96 40.98 22.30
CA VAL A 215 32.05 41.23 23.25
C VAL A 215 31.50 42.09 24.39
N SER A 216 31.75 41.65 25.61
CA SER A 216 31.38 42.32 26.86
C SER A 216 32.10 43.66 26.95
N ALA A 217 31.55 44.57 27.75
CA ALA A 217 32.31 45.74 28.17
C ALA A 217 33.64 45.27 28.78
N ASP A 218 34.75 45.87 28.32
CA ASP A 218 36.13 45.49 28.69
C ASP A 218 36.48 44.02 28.41
N GLY A 219 35.71 43.34 27.54
CA GLY A 219 35.93 41.95 27.17
C GLY A 219 37.14 41.73 26.26
N ILE A 220 37.82 42.79 25.82
CA ILE A 220 39.11 42.66 25.16
C ILE A 220 40.17 43.07 26.19
N THR A 221 40.68 42.08 26.93
CA THR A 221 41.78 42.27 27.90
C THR A 221 43.09 41.76 27.32
N ASN A 222 44.18 41.85 28.08
CA ASN A 222 45.48 41.28 27.68
C ASN A 222 45.42 39.75 27.45
N ASN A 223 44.44 39.04 28.01
CA ASN A 223 44.27 37.63 27.72
C ASN A 223 43.69 37.39 26.32
N GLU A 224 42.86 38.31 25.82
CA GLU A 224 42.29 38.27 24.47
C GLU A 224 43.20 38.96 23.44
N LEU A 225 44.12 39.79 23.91
CA LEU A 225 45.19 40.43 23.14
C LEU A 225 46.53 39.77 23.43
N ALA A 226 46.82 38.65 22.74
CA ALA A 226 48.15 38.05 22.77
C ALA A 226 49.25 39.06 22.40
N ASP A 227 50.50 38.78 22.76
CA ASP A 227 51.64 39.62 22.35
C ASP A 227 51.59 39.88 20.83
N ASN A 228 51.61 41.16 20.44
CA ASN A 228 51.45 41.62 19.05
C ASN A 228 50.05 41.45 18.43
N ALA A 229 48.99 41.24 19.22
CA ALA A 229 47.61 41.18 18.71
C ALA A 229 47.07 42.55 18.25
N VAL A 230 47.63 43.65 18.78
CA VAL A 230 47.36 45.03 18.35
C VAL A 230 48.62 45.59 17.71
N GLY A 231 48.59 45.74 16.38
CA GLY A 231 49.64 46.34 15.57
C GLY A 231 49.40 47.82 15.29
N LEU A 232 50.38 48.47 14.63
CA LEU A 232 50.30 49.86 14.14
C LEU A 232 49.02 50.14 13.34
N GLU A 233 48.60 49.20 12.51
CA GLU A 233 47.41 49.24 11.65
C GLU A 233 46.08 49.23 12.42
N ASN A 234 46.11 48.75 13.66
CA ASN A 234 45.00 48.85 14.59
C ASN A 234 45.00 50.18 15.34
N LEU A 235 46.11 50.94 15.28
CA LEU A 235 46.38 52.06 16.17
C LEU A 235 46.32 53.44 15.51
N ALA A 236 46.88 53.69 14.31
CA ALA A 236 46.66 54.96 13.59
C ALA A 236 47.30 55.00 12.18
N ASP A 237 46.66 55.73 11.27
CA ASP A 237 47.35 56.40 10.16
C ASP A 237 48.06 57.67 10.70
N GLY A 238 49.31 57.90 10.27
CA GLY A 238 50.09 59.08 10.67
C GLY A 238 49.35 60.41 10.41
N THR A 239 49.53 61.39 11.30
CA THR A 239 48.77 62.66 11.26
C THR A 239 49.38 63.69 10.32
N THR A 240 50.65 63.51 9.95
CA THR A 240 51.38 64.33 8.96
C THR A 240 52.27 63.44 8.08
N VAL A 241 52.62 63.94 6.89
CA VAL A 241 53.57 63.26 5.99
C VAL A 241 54.96 63.26 6.63
N GLY A 242 55.44 62.09 7.05
CA GLY A 242 56.78 61.90 7.63
C GLY A 242 56.82 61.46 9.09
N GLN A 243 55.66 61.25 9.73
CA GLN A 243 55.59 60.66 11.07
C GLN A 243 55.80 59.14 11.04
N MET A 244 56.48 58.61 12.05
CA MET A 244 56.74 57.17 12.23
C MET A 244 56.24 56.71 13.58
N LEU A 245 55.71 55.49 13.69
CA LEU A 245 55.46 54.86 14.98
C LEU A 245 56.72 54.10 15.42
N GLN A 246 57.38 54.54 16.49
CA GLN A 246 58.60 53.94 17.01
C GLN A 246 58.29 53.22 18.31
N TRP A 247 58.61 51.94 18.38
CA TRP A 247 58.78 51.29 19.68
C TRP A 247 60.01 51.87 20.37
N ASN A 248 59.81 52.67 21.42
CA ASN A 248 60.91 53.30 22.17
C ASN A 248 61.57 52.32 23.18
N GLY A 249 61.27 51.01 23.08
CA GLY A 249 61.60 50.00 24.08
C GLY A 249 60.42 49.64 24.99
N THR A 250 59.36 50.48 25.00
CA THR A 250 58.22 50.41 25.95
C THR A 250 56.86 50.74 25.35
N ASP A 251 56.79 51.63 24.35
CA ASP A 251 55.56 52.03 23.67
C ASP A 251 55.85 52.32 22.21
N TRP A 252 54.83 52.11 21.38
CA TRP A 252 54.80 52.54 20.00
C TRP A 252 54.38 54.03 19.92
N ILE A 253 55.31 54.93 19.58
CA ILE A 253 55.12 56.40 19.61
C ILE A 253 55.19 57.03 18.23
N LEU A 254 54.29 57.96 17.89
CA LEU A 254 54.42 58.73 16.65
C LEU A 254 55.52 59.79 16.83
N ILE A 255 56.66 59.60 16.18
CA ILE A 255 57.76 60.54 16.14
C ILE A 255 57.82 61.25 14.79
N GLU A 256 58.23 62.51 14.80
CA GLU A 256 58.67 63.18 13.58
C GLU A 256 59.99 62.54 13.12
N GLY A 257 60.10 62.14 11.85
CA GLY A 257 61.33 61.46 11.38
C GLY A 257 62.61 62.29 11.55
N SER A 258 62.49 63.62 11.72
CA SER A 258 63.59 64.56 11.84
C SER A 258 64.25 64.63 13.22
N VAL A 259 63.63 64.12 14.30
CA VAL A 259 64.22 64.14 15.66
C VAL A 259 65.16 62.97 15.94
N LEU A 260 65.34 62.04 15.01
CA LEU A 260 66.31 60.95 15.13
C LEU A 260 67.74 61.35 14.71
N ASP A 261 67.96 62.61 14.30
CA ASP A 261 69.28 63.17 13.95
C ASP A 261 69.70 64.22 14.99
N THR A 262 70.05 63.76 16.19
CA THR A 262 70.30 64.62 17.38
C THR A 262 71.75 65.04 17.56
N ASP A 263 72.62 64.97 16.55
CA ASP A 263 73.96 65.57 16.69
C ASP A 263 73.88 67.10 16.58
N ASN A 264 73.41 67.73 17.66
CA ASN A 264 73.18 69.16 17.78
C ASN A 264 74.17 69.86 18.72
N GLN A 265 75.33 69.25 18.99
CA GLN A 265 76.29 69.74 19.98
C GLN A 265 76.77 71.17 19.67
N GLN A 266 76.75 72.04 20.69
CA GLN A 266 77.24 73.41 20.60
C GLN A 266 78.52 73.63 21.44
N ILE A 267 79.35 74.60 21.05
CA ILE A 267 80.47 75.08 21.90
C ILE A 267 79.92 76.04 22.95
N THR A 268 80.04 75.70 24.22
CA THR A 268 79.46 76.46 25.35
C THR A 268 80.45 77.37 26.05
N ALA A 269 81.74 77.02 26.02
CA ALA A 269 82.80 77.89 26.53
C ALA A 269 84.04 77.76 25.69
N PHE A 270 84.64 78.91 25.38
CA PHE A 270 85.94 79.00 24.75
C PHE A 270 86.70 80.15 25.38
N SER A 271 87.77 79.83 26.11
CA SER A 271 88.58 80.83 26.79
C SER A 271 90.04 80.44 26.82
N LEU A 272 90.91 81.44 26.67
CA LEU A 272 92.33 81.33 26.94
C LEU A 272 92.62 82.15 28.20
N ASP A 273 93.11 81.50 29.26
CA ASP A 273 93.64 82.21 30.42
C ASP A 273 95.12 82.52 30.15
N ASN A 274 95.43 83.79 29.90
CA ASN A 274 96.80 84.23 29.64
C ASN A 274 97.70 84.22 30.89
N THR A 275 97.14 84.01 32.09
CA THR A 275 97.90 83.90 33.34
C THR A 275 98.41 82.48 33.55
N SER A 276 97.56 81.48 33.28
CA SER A 276 97.94 80.05 33.34
C SER A 276 98.39 79.47 31.99
N ASN A 277 98.19 80.20 30.88
CA ASN A 277 98.40 79.76 29.49
C ASN A 277 97.55 78.56 29.07
N GLU A 278 96.36 78.41 29.65
CA GLU A 278 95.46 77.30 29.36
C GLU A 278 94.34 77.70 28.40
N LEU A 279 94.24 77.01 27.26
CA LEU A 279 93.07 77.10 26.39
C LEU A 279 92.05 76.06 26.81
N THR A 280 90.83 76.51 27.09
CA THR A 280 89.73 75.67 27.51
C THR A 280 88.60 75.76 26.49
N LEU A 281 88.21 74.61 25.94
CA LEU A 281 87.04 74.43 25.09
C LEU A 281 86.05 73.51 25.82
N THR A 282 84.79 73.91 25.87
CA THR A 282 83.70 73.08 26.40
C THR A 282 82.61 72.92 25.36
N LEU A 283 82.14 71.69 25.18
CA LEU A 283 80.97 71.36 24.38
C LEU A 283 79.77 71.11 25.31
N GLU A 284 78.56 71.44 24.85
CA GLU A 284 77.32 70.99 25.46
C GLU A 284 77.32 69.45 25.44
N ASP A 285 77.38 68.84 26.62
CA ASP A 285 77.45 67.38 26.85
C ASP A 285 78.69 66.63 26.32
N GLY A 286 79.62 67.31 25.63
CA GLY A 286 80.88 66.73 25.15
C GLY A 286 82.08 66.90 26.10
N GLY A 287 81.87 67.56 27.24
CA GLY A 287 82.90 67.80 28.26
C GLY A 287 83.81 68.99 27.97
N THR A 288 84.72 69.25 28.90
CA THR A 288 85.70 70.35 28.84
C THR A 288 87.08 69.78 28.59
N GLN A 289 87.72 70.26 27.53
CA GLN A 289 89.13 70.00 27.27
C GLN A 289 89.94 71.25 27.54
N THR A 290 90.89 71.13 28.46
CA THR A 290 91.89 72.16 28.72
C THR A 290 93.23 71.68 28.20
N VAL A 291 93.87 72.55 27.42
CA VAL A 291 95.21 72.33 26.90
C VAL A 291 96.11 73.36 27.54
N ASP A 292 97.04 72.88 28.37
CA ASP A 292 98.07 73.72 28.98
C ASP A 292 99.20 73.98 27.98
N PHE A 293 99.39 75.25 27.64
CA PHE A 293 100.47 75.68 26.76
C PHE A 293 101.72 76.17 27.51
N SER A 294 101.76 76.09 28.85
CA SER A 294 102.89 76.54 29.67
C SER A 294 104.24 75.94 29.22
N THR A 295 104.25 74.67 28.82
CA THR A 295 105.47 74.00 28.31
C THR A 295 105.87 74.42 26.90
N ILE A 296 104.94 74.99 26.12
CA ILE A 296 105.18 75.46 24.75
C ILE A 296 105.57 76.96 24.75
N LEU A 297 104.97 77.79 25.62
CA LEU A 297 105.32 79.21 25.75
C LEU A 297 106.60 79.46 26.54
N ALA A 298 107.03 78.56 27.43
CA ALA A 298 108.32 78.69 28.13
C ALA A 298 109.53 78.45 27.21
N ALA A 299 109.31 77.92 26.00
CA ALA A 299 110.34 77.65 24.99
C ALA A 299 110.34 78.65 23.83
N ALA A 300 109.52 79.71 23.90
CA ALA A 300 109.43 80.80 22.91
C ALA A 300 110.01 82.11 23.48
#